data_AF-A0A373PZV3-F1
#
_entry.id   AF-A0A373PZV3-F1
#
_cell.length_a   1.000
_cell.length_b   1.000
_cell.length_c   1.000
_cell.angle_alpha   90.00
_cell.angle_beta   90.00
_cell.angle_gamma   90.00
#
_symmetry.space_group_name_H-M   'P 1'
#
loop_
_entity.id
_entity.type
_entity.pdbx_description
1 polymer ?
#
loop_
_entity_poly.entity_id
_entity_poly.type
_entity_poly.pdbx_seq_one_letter_code
_entity_poly.pdbx_strand_id
1 'polypeptide(L)'
;MENTTKHKCFISFKTQDIEYKKYIQEQLDIDMIDKSLNEPIQSEDEDYIMRKIREDYLSDSTVTICLIGTQSAENSPNVDQTYIKRELQASLYNGKNNTRNGILGVVLPNMESKIYQGSYTCAICGEAHSIVKINCDTTIYEFCYNYYLPKPSDKCAWKEDDRYCVLVKWEDFCIDPEQYIEKAFQKRTSPIAEKVQVYPK
;
A
#
# COMPACT_ATOMS: atom_id res chain seq x y z
N MET A 1 -21.56 20.22 9.54
CA MET A 1 -21.37 18.81 9.96
C MET A 1 -20.85 18.09 8.74
N GLU A 2 -19.53 18.05 8.58
CA GLU A 2 -18.94 17.21 7.54
C GLU A 2 -19.22 15.76 7.91
N ASN A 3 -19.82 15.06 6.97
CA ASN A 3 -20.12 13.64 7.10
C ASN A 3 -18.80 12.91 6.80
N THR A 4 -17.86 12.89 7.76
CA THR A 4 -16.60 12.17 7.62
C THR A 4 -16.93 10.69 7.46
N THR A 5 -16.81 10.22 6.22
CA THR A 5 -17.15 8.84 5.89
C THR A 5 -15.98 7.99 6.34
N LYS A 6 -16.15 7.27 7.45
CA LYS A 6 -15.13 6.33 7.94
C LYS A 6 -14.75 5.34 6.87
N HIS A 7 -13.46 5.24 6.58
CA HIS A 7 -12.96 4.24 5.63
C HIS A 7 -12.75 2.91 6.34
N LYS A 8 -13.06 1.83 5.64
CA LYS A 8 -12.82 0.47 6.15
C LYS A 8 -11.41 0.07 5.74
N CYS A 9 -10.49 0.09 6.70
CA CYS A 9 -9.08 -0.07 6.46
C CYS A 9 -8.61 -1.49 6.80
N PHE A 10 -7.81 -2.08 5.92
CA PHE A 10 -7.09 -3.32 6.16
C PHE A 10 -5.60 -3.00 6.29
N ILE A 11 -4.98 -3.31 7.42
CA ILE A 11 -3.53 -3.14 7.63
C ILE A 11 -2.81 -4.43 7.24
N SER A 12 -2.02 -4.36 6.17
CA SER A 12 -1.09 -5.39 5.71
C SER A 12 0.31 -5.07 6.20
N PHE A 13 0.93 -6.00 6.93
CA PHE A 13 2.23 -5.79 7.57
C PHE A 13 2.93 -7.12 7.84
N LYS A 14 4.21 -7.06 8.21
CA LYS A 14 4.97 -8.22 8.68
C LYS A 14 4.94 -8.30 10.20
N THR A 15 4.91 -9.51 10.76
CA THR A 15 4.75 -9.75 12.19
C THR A 15 5.74 -8.98 13.07
N GLN A 16 7.00 -8.80 12.65
CA GLN A 16 7.97 -8.02 13.43
C GLN A 16 7.64 -6.52 13.53
N ASP A 17 6.79 -6.01 12.63
CA ASP A 17 6.33 -4.62 12.59
C ASP A 17 4.97 -4.44 13.32
N ILE A 18 4.54 -5.43 14.13
CA ILE A 18 3.24 -5.42 14.84
C ILE A 18 3.06 -4.20 15.75
N GLU A 19 4.13 -3.68 16.34
CA GLU A 19 4.05 -2.52 17.23
C GLU A 19 3.58 -1.26 16.49
N TYR A 20 3.91 -1.11 15.20
CA TYR A 20 3.38 -0.02 14.37
C TYR A 20 1.89 -0.20 14.09
N LYS A 21 1.44 -1.43 13.83
CA LYS A 21 0.01 -1.72 13.71
C LYS A 21 -0.74 -1.37 15.00
N LYS A 22 -0.25 -1.83 16.17
CA LYS A 22 -0.86 -1.51 17.47
C LYS A 22 -0.90 0.00 17.71
N TYR A 23 0.17 0.71 17.37
CA TYR A 23 0.19 2.16 17.47
C TYR A 23 -0.92 2.82 16.64
N ILE A 24 -1.12 2.37 15.40
CA ILE A 24 -2.22 2.86 14.55
C ILE A 24 -3.59 2.56 15.18
N GLN A 25 -3.77 1.37 15.76
CA GLN A 25 -5.05 0.93 16.33
C GLN A 25 -5.39 1.59 17.68
N GLU A 26 -4.38 1.80 18.53
CA GLU A 26 -4.58 2.13 19.95
C GLU A 26 -4.19 3.57 20.30
N GLN A 27 -3.27 4.18 19.54
CA GLN A 27 -2.67 5.47 19.88
C GLN A 27 -3.06 6.59 18.90
N LEU A 28 -3.32 6.26 17.64
CA LEU A 28 -3.82 7.23 16.67
C LEU A 28 -5.36 7.30 16.77
N ASP A 29 -5.88 8.52 16.96
CA ASP A 29 -7.32 8.81 16.91
C ASP A 29 -7.76 8.91 15.44
N ILE A 30 -7.86 7.75 14.77
CA ILE A 30 -8.22 7.66 13.35
C ILE A 30 -9.67 7.26 13.22
N ASP A 31 -10.42 7.97 12.39
CA ASP A 31 -11.80 7.60 12.07
C ASP A 31 -11.88 6.48 11.00
N MET A 32 -11.33 5.30 11.32
CA MET A 32 -11.34 4.11 10.46
C MET A 32 -12.00 2.89 11.10
N ILE A 33 -12.52 2.00 10.26
CA ILE A 33 -12.98 0.67 10.69
C ILE A 33 -11.88 -0.33 10.35
N ASP A 34 -11.20 -0.86 11.36
CA ASP A 34 -10.14 -1.85 11.17
C ASP A 34 -10.68 -3.24 10.83
N LYS A 35 -10.17 -3.81 9.74
CA LYS A 35 -10.47 -5.15 9.22
C LYS A 35 -9.25 -6.08 9.19
N SER A 36 -8.14 -5.66 9.77
CA SER A 36 -6.87 -6.38 9.69
C SER A 36 -6.87 -7.69 10.49
N LEU A 37 -6.07 -8.65 10.00
CA LEU A 37 -5.81 -9.91 10.71
C LEU A 37 -5.04 -9.64 12.01
N ASN A 38 -5.58 -10.07 13.14
CA ASN A 38 -4.86 -10.07 14.41
C ASN A 38 -4.08 -11.37 14.65
N GLU A 39 -4.47 -12.45 13.97
CA GLU A 39 -3.80 -13.76 14.03
C GLU A 39 -3.52 -14.29 12.63
N PRO A 40 -2.38 -14.99 12.39
CA PRO A 40 -2.08 -15.59 11.09
C PRO A 40 -3.07 -16.69 10.72
N ILE A 41 -3.40 -16.80 9.43
CA ILE A 41 -4.18 -17.93 8.91
C ILE A 41 -3.28 -19.17 8.90
N GLN A 42 -3.53 -20.11 9.81
CA GLN A 42 -2.78 -21.38 9.90
C GLN A 42 -3.17 -22.34 8.77
N SER A 43 -2.63 -22.14 7.58
CA SER A 43 -2.80 -23.04 6.43
C SER A 43 -1.62 -22.90 5.48
N GLU A 44 -1.27 -23.98 4.79
CA GLU A 44 -0.37 -23.98 3.63
C GLU A 44 -1.16 -24.00 2.30
N ASP A 45 -2.48 -24.21 2.35
CA ASP A 45 -3.36 -24.18 1.19
C ASP A 45 -3.57 -22.74 0.72
N GLU A 46 -2.93 -22.44 -0.40
CA GLU A 46 -2.91 -21.15 -1.07
C GLU A 46 -4.31 -20.61 -1.40
N ASP A 47 -5.18 -21.45 -1.96
CA ASP A 47 -6.52 -21.07 -2.39
C ASP A 47 -7.41 -20.81 -1.19
N TYR A 48 -7.26 -21.63 -0.13
CA TYR A 48 -7.93 -21.41 1.15
C TYR A 48 -7.54 -20.08 1.79
N ILE A 49 -6.23 -19.77 1.86
CA ILE A 49 -5.74 -18.51 2.42
C ILE A 49 -6.32 -17.32 1.66
N MET A 50 -6.26 -17.36 0.32
CA MET A 50 -6.78 -16.28 -0.52
C MET A 50 -8.28 -16.09 -0.38
N ARG A 51 -9.04 -17.18 -0.35
CA ARG A 51 -10.48 -17.13 -0.14
C ARG A 51 -10.81 -16.51 1.22
N LYS A 52 -10.16 -16.97 2.29
CA LYS A 52 -10.39 -16.48 3.65
C LYS A 52 -10.04 -15.00 3.81
N ILE A 53 -8.89 -14.55 3.28
CA ILE A 53 -8.50 -13.13 3.26
C ILE A 53 -9.58 -12.29 2.55
N ARG A 54 -10.05 -12.76 1.39
CA ARG A 54 -11.05 -12.04 0.59
C ARG A 54 -12.42 -11.98 1.24
N GLU A 55 -12.92 -13.10 1.74
CA GLU A 55 -14.29 -13.21 2.26
C GLU A 55 -14.42 -12.54 3.63
N ASP A 56 -13.48 -12.79 4.53
CA ASP A 56 -13.63 -12.44 5.94
C ASP A 56 -13.06 -11.04 6.27
N TYR A 57 -12.07 -10.55 5.49
CA TYR A 57 -11.29 -9.37 5.86
C TYR A 57 -11.26 -8.26 4.80
N LEU A 58 -11.28 -8.62 3.51
CA LEU A 58 -11.23 -7.66 2.41
C LEU A 58 -12.56 -7.44 1.67
N SER A 59 -13.62 -8.17 2.02
CA SER A 59 -14.88 -8.15 1.25
C SER A 59 -15.59 -6.79 1.30
N ASP A 60 -15.44 -6.06 2.41
CA ASP A 60 -16.03 -4.74 2.60
C ASP A 60 -15.01 -3.64 2.90
N SER A 61 -13.70 -3.92 2.86
CA SER A 61 -12.68 -2.88 3.02
C SER A 61 -12.62 -1.95 1.81
N THR A 62 -12.11 -0.74 2.01
CA THR A 62 -12.00 0.30 0.97
C THR A 62 -10.57 0.79 0.82
N VAL A 63 -9.73 0.65 1.84
CA VAL A 63 -8.32 1.04 1.80
C VAL A 63 -7.47 -0.06 2.42
N THR A 64 -6.36 -0.40 1.77
CA THR A 64 -5.32 -1.25 2.33
C THR A 64 -4.11 -0.40 2.69
N ILE A 65 -3.78 -0.37 3.98
CA ILE A 65 -2.58 0.26 4.53
C ILE A 65 -1.47 -0.79 4.56
N CYS A 66 -0.45 -0.62 3.73
CA CYS A 66 0.72 -1.49 3.66
C CYS A 66 1.86 -0.86 4.47
N LEU A 67 2.24 -1.49 5.58
CA LEU A 67 3.42 -1.07 6.34
C LEU A 67 4.69 -1.56 5.64
N ILE A 68 5.58 -0.63 5.30
CA ILE A 68 6.81 -0.94 4.55
C ILE A 68 7.98 -0.96 5.54
N GLY A 69 8.23 -2.15 6.10
CA GLY A 69 9.35 -2.45 7.00
C GLY A 69 10.51 -3.17 6.31
N THR A 70 11.57 -3.48 7.07
CA THR A 70 12.83 -4.05 6.56
C THR A 70 12.69 -5.44 5.94
N GLN A 71 11.64 -6.19 6.29
CA GLN A 71 11.35 -7.52 5.73
C GLN A 71 10.14 -7.53 4.78
N SER A 72 9.67 -6.36 4.32
CA SER A 72 8.49 -6.25 3.43
C SER A 72 8.85 -6.29 1.94
N ALA A 73 10.13 -6.49 1.59
CA ALA A 73 10.59 -6.48 0.21
C ALA A 73 10.50 -7.86 -0.44
N GLU A 74 10.14 -7.90 -1.73
CA GLU A 74 10.10 -9.14 -2.53
C GLU A 74 11.43 -9.91 -2.46
N ASN A 75 12.55 -9.19 -2.55
CA ASN A 75 13.90 -9.75 -2.58
C ASN A 75 14.51 -9.93 -1.17
N SER A 76 13.73 -9.84 -0.10
CA SER A 76 14.23 -10.08 1.26
C SER A 76 14.67 -11.56 1.42
N PRO A 77 15.96 -11.83 1.70
CA PRO A 77 16.46 -13.19 1.77
C PRO A 77 15.88 -13.93 2.98
N ASN A 78 15.43 -15.17 2.77
CA ASN A 78 14.87 -16.04 3.80
C ASN A 78 13.62 -15.49 4.51
N VAL A 79 12.86 -14.62 3.84
CA VAL A 79 11.58 -14.10 4.37
C VAL A 79 10.45 -14.55 3.45
N ASP A 80 9.44 -15.19 4.03
CA ASP A 80 8.23 -15.55 3.30
C ASP A 80 7.38 -14.31 3.01
N GLN A 81 7.17 -13.99 1.73
CA GLN A 81 6.34 -12.87 1.26
C GLN A 81 4.91 -13.27 0.91
N THR A 82 4.55 -14.55 1.06
CA THR A 82 3.28 -15.11 0.61
C THR A 82 2.08 -14.32 1.14
N TYR A 83 2.00 -14.07 2.44
CA TYR A 83 0.87 -13.37 3.05
C TYR A 83 0.68 -11.94 2.53
N ILE A 84 1.72 -11.11 2.63
CA ILE A 84 1.65 -9.70 2.18
C ILE A 84 1.36 -9.60 0.66
N LYS A 85 1.91 -10.51 -0.15
CA LYS A 85 1.60 -10.60 -1.58
C LYS A 85 0.13 -10.92 -1.78
N ARG A 86 -0.38 -11.99 -1.17
CA ARG A 86 -1.78 -12.40 -1.23
C ARG A 86 -2.75 -11.29 -0.81
N GLU A 87 -2.43 -10.59 0.29
CA GLU A 87 -3.21 -9.47 0.79
C GLU A 87 -3.29 -8.31 -0.22
N LEU A 88 -2.16 -7.91 -0.82
CA LEU A 88 -2.16 -6.84 -1.83
C LEU A 88 -2.80 -7.30 -3.14
N GLN A 89 -2.59 -8.55 -3.57
CA GLN A 89 -3.26 -9.13 -4.73
C GLN A 89 -4.79 -9.10 -4.56
N ALA A 90 -5.28 -9.51 -3.40
CA ALA A 90 -6.70 -9.46 -3.09
C ALA A 90 -7.22 -8.02 -2.98
N SER A 91 -6.42 -7.10 -2.43
CA SER A 91 -6.77 -5.68 -2.31
C SER A 91 -6.87 -4.97 -3.66
N LEU A 92 -6.00 -5.31 -4.61
CA LEU A 92 -5.96 -4.71 -5.95
C LEU A 92 -6.98 -5.33 -6.91
N TYR A 93 -7.49 -6.53 -6.60
CA TYR A 93 -8.47 -7.23 -7.42
C TYR A 93 -9.79 -6.44 -7.50
N ASN A 94 -10.38 -6.41 -8.70
CA ASN A 94 -11.63 -5.71 -8.95
C ASN A 94 -12.67 -6.67 -9.56
N GLY A 95 -13.61 -7.12 -8.75
CA GLY A 95 -14.67 -8.06 -9.13
C GLY A 95 -16.06 -7.43 -9.10
N LYS A 96 -17.06 -8.20 -9.59
CA LYS A 96 -18.47 -7.75 -9.68
C LYS A 96 -19.09 -7.35 -8.33
N ASN A 97 -18.66 -8.00 -7.24
CA ASN A 97 -19.19 -7.79 -5.89
C ASN A 97 -18.14 -7.26 -4.89
N ASN A 98 -16.89 -7.10 -5.32
CA ASN A 98 -15.81 -6.56 -4.48
C ASN A 98 -15.00 -5.58 -5.33
N THR A 99 -15.14 -4.30 -5.02
CA THR A 99 -14.38 -3.23 -5.68
C THR A 99 -13.00 -3.16 -5.06
N ARG A 100 -11.98 -2.98 -5.88
CA ARG A 100 -10.60 -2.78 -5.42
C ARG A 100 -10.47 -1.74 -4.30
N ASN A 101 -9.47 -1.94 -3.45
CA ASN A 101 -9.07 -0.98 -2.44
C ASN A 101 -8.14 0.09 -3.01
N GLY A 102 -8.16 1.26 -2.38
CA GLY A 102 -7.04 2.19 -2.44
C GLY A 102 -5.84 1.60 -1.70
N ILE A 103 -4.62 1.81 -2.19
CA ILE A 103 -3.41 1.31 -1.52
C ILE A 103 -2.62 2.48 -0.93
N LEU A 104 -2.38 2.44 0.38
CA LEU A 104 -1.56 3.39 1.12
C LEU A 104 -0.31 2.69 1.66
N GLY A 105 0.87 3.03 1.13
CA GLY A 105 2.15 2.59 1.68
C GLY A 105 2.64 3.53 2.77
N VAL A 106 2.82 3.03 3.98
CA VAL A 106 3.41 3.78 5.10
C VAL A 106 4.84 3.31 5.30
N VAL A 107 5.80 4.18 5.01
CA VAL A 107 7.23 3.88 5.15
C VAL A 107 7.63 3.97 6.61
N LEU A 108 8.00 2.84 7.20
CA LEU A 108 8.44 2.79 8.59
C LEU A 108 9.79 3.52 8.77
N PRO A 109 10.10 4.07 9.96
CA PRO A 109 11.29 4.88 10.19
C PRO A 109 12.60 4.20 9.77
N ASN A 110 12.69 2.87 9.97
CA ASN A 110 13.87 2.07 9.60
C ASN A 110 14.07 1.90 8.08
N MET A 111 13.09 2.27 7.26
CA MET A 111 13.12 2.19 5.81
C MET A 111 13.20 3.56 5.13
N GLU A 112 13.07 4.66 5.89
CA GLU A 112 12.98 6.01 5.33
C GLU A 112 14.19 6.37 4.47
N SER A 113 15.41 6.23 5.00
CA SER A 113 16.64 6.56 4.26
C SER A 113 16.93 5.61 3.09
N LYS A 114 16.36 4.39 3.13
CA LYS A 114 16.48 3.42 2.03
C LYS A 114 15.53 3.78 0.87
N ILE A 115 14.37 4.36 1.16
CA ILE A 115 13.34 4.71 0.19
C ILE A 115 13.50 6.14 -0.31
N TYR A 116 13.66 7.13 0.57
CA TYR A 116 13.77 8.54 0.20
C TYR A 116 15.24 8.95 0.10
N GLN A 117 15.79 9.01 -1.11
CA GLN A 117 17.22 9.20 -1.37
C GLN A 117 17.57 10.63 -1.81
N GLY A 118 16.75 11.62 -1.44
CA GLY A 118 16.94 13.03 -1.78
C GLY A 118 16.34 13.40 -3.14
N SER A 119 17.01 14.27 -3.90
CA SER A 119 16.54 14.78 -5.18
C SER A 119 17.66 14.95 -6.19
N TYR A 120 17.33 14.95 -7.48
CA TYR A 120 18.24 15.25 -8.59
C TYR A 120 17.61 16.26 -9.56
N THR A 121 18.44 16.97 -10.31
CA THR A 121 17.97 17.84 -11.41
C THR A 121 17.75 17.01 -12.67
N CYS A 122 16.55 17.06 -13.23
CA CYS A 122 16.20 16.31 -14.41
C CYS A 122 16.84 16.90 -15.67
N ALA A 123 17.59 16.09 -16.43
CA ALA A 123 18.18 16.53 -17.69
C ALA A 123 17.13 16.78 -18.80
N ILE A 124 15.90 16.26 -18.66
CA ILE A 124 14.85 16.38 -19.67
C ILE A 124 14.05 17.68 -19.50
N CYS A 125 13.67 18.04 -18.27
CA CYS A 125 12.82 19.20 -18.00
C CYS A 125 13.51 20.33 -17.21
N GLY A 126 14.71 20.11 -16.67
CA GLY A 126 15.44 21.09 -15.86
C GLY A 126 15.00 21.21 -14.40
N GLU A 127 13.87 20.59 -14.02
CA GLU A 127 13.31 20.67 -12.67
C GLU A 127 13.96 19.67 -11.69
N ALA A 128 13.86 19.96 -10.39
CA ALA A 128 14.23 19.03 -9.35
C ALA A 128 13.18 17.90 -9.19
N HIS A 129 13.64 16.65 -9.10
CA HIS A 129 12.81 15.48 -8.87
C HIS A 129 13.31 14.69 -7.67
N SER A 130 12.39 14.21 -6.84
CA SER A 130 12.70 13.33 -5.72
C SER A 130 13.17 11.96 -6.21
N ILE A 131 14.15 11.38 -5.52
CA ILE A 131 14.60 10.01 -5.70
C ILE A 131 13.86 9.15 -4.68
N VAL A 132 12.88 8.38 -5.16
CA VAL A 132 12.06 7.50 -4.32
C VAL A 132 12.25 6.05 -4.78
N LYS A 133 13.00 5.26 -4.00
CA LYS A 133 13.36 3.88 -4.33
C LYS A 133 12.24 2.92 -3.94
N ILE A 134 11.23 2.81 -4.79
CA ILE A 134 10.17 1.80 -4.70
C ILE A 134 10.42 0.73 -5.77
N ASN A 135 10.88 -0.44 -5.34
CA ASN A 135 11.19 -1.59 -6.19
C ASN A 135 11.13 -2.89 -5.36
N CYS A 136 11.45 -4.03 -5.98
CA CYS A 136 11.49 -5.33 -5.29
C CYS A 136 12.51 -5.44 -4.14
N ASP A 137 13.42 -4.48 -3.96
CA ASP A 137 14.37 -4.44 -2.83
C ASP A 137 13.84 -3.63 -1.64
N THR A 138 12.72 -2.91 -1.82
CA THR A 138 12.11 -2.07 -0.78
C THR A 138 10.67 -2.45 -0.48
N THR A 139 9.93 -3.00 -1.43
CA THR A 139 8.55 -3.46 -1.27
C THR A 139 8.29 -4.76 -2.03
N ILE A 140 7.10 -5.33 -1.89
CA ILE A 140 6.63 -6.40 -2.77
C ILE A 140 6.29 -5.89 -4.17
N TYR A 141 6.24 -6.83 -5.12
CA TYR A 141 6.03 -6.53 -6.53
C TYR A 141 4.67 -5.88 -6.81
N GLU A 142 3.61 -6.34 -6.15
CA GLU A 142 2.25 -5.79 -6.24
C GLU A 142 2.20 -4.31 -5.88
N PHE A 143 3.02 -3.88 -4.91
CA PHE A 143 3.12 -2.48 -4.52
C PHE A 143 3.94 -1.68 -5.54
N CYS A 144 5.17 -2.12 -5.85
CA CYS A 144 6.07 -1.30 -6.66
C CYS A 144 5.60 -1.14 -8.11
N TYR A 145 4.97 -2.17 -8.69
CA TYR A 145 4.40 -2.09 -10.03
C TYR A 145 3.27 -1.05 -10.10
N ASN A 146 2.36 -1.06 -9.13
CA ASN A 146 1.22 -0.14 -9.08
C ASN A 146 1.60 1.27 -8.58
N TYR A 147 2.78 1.43 -7.98
CA TYR A 147 3.39 2.74 -7.71
C TYR A 147 4.05 3.34 -8.95
N TYR A 148 4.78 2.54 -9.72
CA TYR A 148 5.43 2.94 -10.98
C TYR A 148 4.78 2.27 -12.19
N LEU A 149 3.49 2.54 -12.39
CA LEU A 149 2.75 2.07 -13.56
C LEU A 149 3.44 2.55 -14.85
N PRO A 150 3.38 1.78 -15.96
CA PRO A 150 4.02 2.16 -17.21
C PRO A 150 3.70 3.60 -17.62
N LYS A 151 4.73 4.44 -17.60
CA LYS A 151 4.62 5.88 -17.86
C LYS A 151 4.57 6.13 -19.38
N PRO A 152 3.74 7.07 -19.85
CA PRO A 152 3.83 7.60 -21.21
C PRO A 152 5.25 8.08 -21.55
N SER A 153 5.66 7.92 -22.81
CA SER A 153 7.02 8.20 -23.28
C SER A 153 7.41 9.67 -23.23
N ASP A 154 6.44 10.58 -23.16
CA ASP A 154 6.60 12.04 -23.12
C ASP A 154 6.82 12.62 -21.72
N LYS A 155 6.65 11.81 -20.66
CA LYS A 155 6.86 12.26 -19.28
C LYS A 155 8.29 12.00 -18.83
N CYS A 156 8.90 12.88 -18.04
CA CYS A 156 10.23 12.68 -17.44
C CYS A 156 10.18 11.98 -16.06
N ALA A 157 9.11 12.17 -15.28
CA ALA A 157 8.91 11.56 -13.96
C ALA A 157 7.43 11.18 -13.74
N TRP A 158 7.16 10.34 -12.73
CA TRP A 158 5.80 10.04 -12.28
C TRP A 158 5.33 11.13 -11.33
N LYS A 159 4.20 11.76 -11.63
CA LYS A 159 3.48 12.61 -10.67
C LYS A 159 2.55 11.75 -9.82
N GLU A 160 1.96 12.32 -8.77
CA GLU A 160 1.02 11.59 -7.90
C GLU A 160 -0.12 10.94 -8.69
N ASP A 161 -0.68 11.61 -9.70
CA ASP A 161 -1.76 11.06 -10.53
C ASP A 161 -1.32 9.94 -11.49
N ASP A 162 -0.01 9.76 -11.68
CA ASP A 162 0.57 8.66 -12.47
C ASP A 162 0.78 7.39 -11.62
N ARG A 163 0.47 7.44 -10.32
CA ARG A 163 0.64 6.34 -9.37
C ARG A 163 -0.72 5.93 -8.83
N TYR A 164 -0.95 4.63 -8.71
CA TYR A 164 -2.13 4.12 -8.03
C TYR A 164 -1.90 4.07 -6.51
N CYS A 165 -0.77 3.51 -6.09
CA CYS A 165 -0.40 3.47 -4.68
C CYS A 165 0.00 4.86 -4.18
N VAL A 166 -0.54 5.28 -3.04
CA VAL A 166 -0.10 6.45 -2.27
C VAL A 166 1.07 6.02 -1.37
N LEU A 167 2.04 6.89 -1.16
CA LEU A 167 3.19 6.63 -0.28
C LEU A 167 3.39 7.81 0.68
N VAL A 168 3.63 7.51 1.96
CA VAL A 168 3.84 8.50 3.01
C VAL A 168 4.90 8.02 3.99
N LYS A 169 5.62 8.95 4.63
CA LYS A 169 6.51 8.64 5.76
C LYS A 169 5.69 8.34 7.01
N TRP A 170 6.22 7.51 7.90
CA TRP A 170 5.58 7.22 9.19
C TRP A 170 5.24 8.48 9.97
N GLU A 171 6.18 9.41 10.11
CA GLU A 171 5.99 10.64 10.89
C GLU A 171 4.86 11.51 10.33
N ASP A 172 4.83 11.70 9.01
CA ASP A 172 3.78 12.47 8.33
C ASP A 172 2.41 11.78 8.45
N PHE A 173 2.38 10.46 8.35
CA PHE A 173 1.16 9.67 8.53
C PHE A 173 0.60 9.80 9.95
N CYS A 174 1.45 9.81 10.97
CA CYS A 174 1.00 9.99 12.37
C CYS A 174 0.42 11.38 12.63
N ILE A 175 0.79 12.40 11.84
CA ILE A 175 0.28 13.77 11.98
C ILE A 175 -1.14 13.89 11.39
N ASP A 176 -1.38 13.32 10.22
CA ASP A 176 -2.66 13.44 9.50
C ASP A 176 -3.02 12.14 8.76
N PRO A 177 -3.35 11.05 9.49
CA PRO A 177 -3.58 9.75 8.88
C PRO A 177 -4.81 9.74 7.96
N GLU A 178 -5.86 10.47 8.32
CA GLU A 178 -7.12 10.54 7.59
C GLU A 178 -6.93 11.12 6.19
N GLN A 179 -6.09 12.15 6.04
CA GLN A 179 -5.77 12.71 4.73
C GLN A 179 -5.15 11.68 3.80
N TYR A 180 -4.23 10.84 4.29
CA TYR A 180 -3.57 9.83 3.45
C TYR A 180 -4.49 8.64 3.15
N ILE A 181 -5.34 8.27 4.10
CA ILE A 181 -6.38 7.25 3.88
C ILE A 181 -7.37 7.73 2.82
N GLU A 182 -7.85 8.97 2.91
CA GLU A 182 -8.73 9.58 1.91
C GLU A 182 -8.06 9.67 0.53
N LYS A 183 -6.80 10.11 0.47
CA LYS A 183 -6.02 10.14 -0.78
C LYS A 183 -5.96 8.76 -1.44
N ALA A 184 -5.70 7.71 -0.65
CA ALA A 184 -5.68 6.34 -1.16
C ALA A 184 -7.08 5.90 -1.60
N PHE A 185 -8.12 6.20 -0.83
CA PHE A 185 -9.51 5.90 -1.18
C PHE A 185 -9.91 6.51 -2.53
N GLN A 186 -9.60 7.78 -2.76
CA GLN A 186 -9.93 8.50 -4.00
C GLN A 186 -9.29 7.86 -5.25
N LYS A 187 -8.16 7.17 -5.12
CA LYS A 187 -7.50 6.47 -6.25
C LYS A 187 -8.41 5.41 -6.88
N ARG A 188 -9.33 4.82 -6.12
CA ARG A 188 -10.25 3.76 -6.59
C ARG A 188 -11.14 4.21 -7.75
N THR A 189 -11.51 5.48 -7.79
CA THR A 189 -12.38 6.07 -8.83
C THR A 189 -11.62 6.95 -9.81
N SER A 190 -10.31 7.10 -9.64
CA SER A 190 -9.47 7.90 -10.51
C SER A 190 -9.12 7.16 -11.82
N PRO A 191 -8.79 7.87 -12.92
CA PRO A 191 -8.41 7.23 -14.18
C PRO A 191 -7.21 6.28 -14.08
N ILE A 192 -6.34 6.46 -13.08
CA ILE A 192 -5.18 5.57 -12.88
C ILE A 192 -5.61 4.15 -12.44
N ALA A 193 -6.81 3.99 -11.88
CA ALA A 193 -7.36 2.69 -11.50
C ALA A 193 -7.46 1.75 -12.70
N GLU A 194 -7.80 2.24 -13.89
CA GLU A 194 -7.92 1.40 -15.10
C GLU A 194 -6.60 0.75 -15.52
N LYS A 195 -5.47 1.29 -15.05
CA LYS A 195 -4.13 0.80 -15.36
C LYS A 195 -3.55 -0.15 -14.30
N VAL A 196 -4.24 -0.34 -13.19
CA VAL A 196 -3.80 -1.25 -12.11
C VAL A 196 -3.60 -2.65 -12.64
N GLN A 197 -2.53 -3.31 -12.18
CA GLN A 197 -2.25 -4.69 -12.51
C GLN A 197 -2.19 -5.55 -11.24
N VAL A 198 -2.81 -6.72 -11.33
CA VAL A 198 -2.80 -7.77 -10.29
C VAL A 198 -2.00 -8.96 -10.84
N TYR A 199 -1.23 -9.61 -9.96
CA TYR A 199 -0.40 -10.77 -10.28
C TYR A 199 -0.74 -11.95 -9.36
N PRO A 200 -0.35 -13.20 -9.69
CA PRO A 200 0.01 -13.64 -11.04
C PRO A 200 -1.18 -13.51 -12.01
N LYS A 201 -0.90 -13.54 -13.32
CA LYS A 201 -1.94 -13.56 -14.35
C LYS A 201 -2.62 -14.92 -14.41
#